data_AF-A0A9P1CTB0-F1
#
_entry.id   AF-A0A9P1CTB0-F1
#
_cell.length_a   1.000
_cell.length_b   1.000
_cell.length_c   1.000
_cell.angle_alpha   90.00
_cell.angle_beta   90.00
_cell.angle_gamma   90.00
#
_symmetry.space_group_name_H-M   'P 1'
#
loop_
_entity.id
_entity.type
_entity.pdbx_description
1 polymer ?
#
loop_
_entity_poly.entity_id
_entity_poly.type
_entity_poly.pdbx_seq_one_letter_code
_entity_poly.pdbx_strand_id
1 'polypeptide(L)'
;QIAAHVETLIKMMKSGRGEVIEHALDDLRTVRQSLLSLLFRLHSVEDSEQPAAQDGLERIRDAMKYIKKPIIDPETKKPCSRGLHKAQLLLESCVETVVISKLGSFELPVAKRLGKLWQFPSDHPPIAAKLTLGECSLKVASWNVLNRNYYKYIDADTQGLKGSQITTLHEAERRESTIVEKIQEMLLKTNINILCLQECWPELIAELKAALGENLLFEMLCSGDEQDKNQEVIVFDSKLRVMDVPHHPPFSENSKKVVTEVHFQLETESLRVVTTHVPGAPFGCARREFADRLAEIVNGKKLPTVLMADLNFPEKAVHPLLLDRGLEDIYFVPTPYPTNICQGSLLPKRIDSIAVINHQVAGSKLRDITAMGAKELLDGLDKVVELLQSRSAEPLTPTRYHSDKAETDAEKISRLERELHAARQRVKYLQSTIDCQNEERAREAPATSSKERAREALLPHRPTDAPSGHFRRKVQDQVKELQRLRLRR
;
A
#
# COMPACT_ATOMS: atom_id res chain seq x y z
N GLN A 1 12.52 7.56 16.37
CA GLN A 1 12.56 6.58 17.48
C GLN A 1 11.91 5.25 17.12
N ILE A 2 10.61 5.18 16.78
CA ILE A 2 9.94 3.93 16.38
C ILE A 2 10.70 3.22 15.24
N ALA A 3 11.05 3.95 14.17
CA ALA A 3 11.86 3.41 13.07
C ALA A 3 13.24 2.86 13.51
N ALA A 4 13.88 3.48 14.52
CA ALA A 4 15.16 3.01 15.04
C ALA A 4 15.01 1.72 15.87
N HIS A 5 13.93 1.56 16.63
CA HIS A 5 13.65 0.31 17.34
C HIS A 5 13.23 -0.81 16.40
N VAL A 6 12.46 -0.51 15.36
CA VAL A 6 12.16 -1.45 14.27
C VAL A 6 13.47 -1.90 13.59
N GLU A 7 14.42 -0.99 13.36
CA GLU A 7 15.74 -1.31 12.81
C GLU A 7 16.58 -2.22 13.74
N THR A 8 16.55 -1.98 15.05
CA THR A 8 17.25 -2.84 16.03
C THR A 8 16.62 -4.23 16.07
N LEU A 9 15.28 -4.33 16.15
CA LEU A 9 14.52 -5.58 16.00
C LEU A 9 14.93 -6.39 14.77
N ILE A 10 14.99 -5.73 13.61
CA ILE A 10 15.39 -6.32 12.33
C ILE A 10 16.83 -6.84 12.41
N LYS A 11 17.79 -6.08 12.96
CA LYS A 11 19.19 -6.52 13.11
C LYS A 11 19.32 -7.70 14.06
N MET A 12 18.56 -7.70 15.15
CA MET A 12 18.63 -8.74 16.16
C MET A 12 18.05 -10.04 15.63
N MET A 13 16.83 -10.00 15.06
CA MET A 13 16.14 -11.16 14.46
C MET A 13 16.97 -11.90 13.41
N LYS A 14 17.85 -11.19 12.69
CA LYS A 14 18.76 -11.76 11.67
C LYS A 14 19.92 -12.57 12.25
N SER A 15 20.29 -12.38 13.50
CA SER A 15 21.45 -13.05 14.11
C SER A 15 21.15 -14.46 14.67
N GLY A 16 19.88 -14.88 14.71
CA GLY A 16 19.47 -16.27 14.94
C GLY A 16 19.77 -16.88 16.32
N ARG A 17 20.27 -16.12 17.30
CA ARG A 17 20.58 -16.63 18.65
C ARG A 17 19.34 -16.58 19.55
N GLY A 18 19.10 -17.54 20.43
CA GLY A 18 17.93 -17.52 21.34
C GLY A 18 17.82 -16.27 22.23
N GLU A 19 18.96 -15.64 22.57
CA GLU A 19 19.05 -14.37 23.31
C GLU A 19 18.47 -13.16 22.52
N VAL A 20 18.30 -13.30 21.21
CA VAL A 20 17.70 -12.30 20.30
C VAL A 20 16.23 -12.07 20.56
N ILE A 21 15.50 -13.12 20.97
CA ILE A 21 14.05 -13.02 21.15
C ILE A 21 13.74 -12.10 22.33
N GLU A 22 14.52 -12.16 23.42
CA GLU A 22 14.32 -11.26 24.58
C GLU A 22 14.59 -9.80 24.23
N HIS A 23 15.65 -9.51 23.50
CA HIS A 23 15.94 -8.13 23.09
C HIS A 23 15.01 -7.61 21.99
N ALA A 24 14.60 -8.44 21.03
CA ALA A 24 13.54 -8.10 20.08
C ALA A 24 12.22 -7.81 20.83
N LEU A 25 11.90 -8.59 21.86
CA LEU A 25 10.76 -8.32 22.72
C LEU A 25 10.93 -7.00 23.50
N ASP A 26 12.14 -6.62 23.91
CA ASP A 26 12.43 -5.34 24.57
C ASP A 26 12.35 -4.15 23.62
N ASP A 27 12.82 -4.27 22.38
CA ASP A 27 12.63 -3.23 21.36
C ASP A 27 11.16 -3.13 20.95
N LEU A 28 10.42 -4.24 20.86
CA LEU A 28 8.96 -4.21 20.63
C LEU A 28 8.24 -3.59 21.83
N ARG A 29 8.68 -3.88 23.06
CA ARG A 29 8.20 -3.18 24.26
C ARG A 29 8.52 -1.69 24.15
N THR A 30 9.65 -1.30 23.59
CA THR A 30 10.05 0.10 23.46
C THR A 30 9.29 0.81 22.33
N VAL A 31 9.02 0.15 21.21
CA VAL A 31 8.08 0.62 20.17
C VAL A 31 6.68 0.76 20.77
N ARG A 32 6.21 -0.24 21.52
CA ARG A 32 4.93 -0.21 22.22
C ARG A 32 4.88 0.94 23.23
N GLN A 33 5.92 1.15 24.02
CA GLN A 33 6.01 2.27 24.98
C GLN A 33 6.04 3.62 24.25
N SER A 34 6.79 3.73 23.14
CA SER A 34 6.84 4.94 22.31
C SER A 34 5.47 5.27 21.71
N LEU A 35 4.72 4.24 21.31
CA LEU A 35 3.36 4.39 20.80
C LEU A 35 2.32 4.64 21.89
N LEU A 36 2.48 4.05 23.07
CA LEU A 36 1.65 4.38 24.23
C LEU A 36 1.89 5.83 24.67
N SER A 37 3.14 6.29 24.64
CA SER A 37 3.50 7.68 24.88
C SER A 37 2.94 8.60 23.79
N LEU A 38 3.02 8.21 22.52
CA LEU A 38 2.36 8.92 21.44
C LEU A 38 0.85 8.98 21.69
N LEU A 39 0.20 7.86 21.97
CA LEU A 39 -1.22 7.76 22.28
C LEU A 39 -1.62 8.67 23.46
N PHE A 40 -0.82 8.71 24.53
CA PHE A 40 -1.05 9.62 25.66
C PHE A 40 -0.93 11.09 25.25
N ARG A 41 -0.01 11.43 24.35
CA ARG A 41 0.12 12.78 23.77
C ARG A 41 -0.97 13.10 22.75
N LEU A 42 -1.55 12.09 22.11
CA LEU A 42 -2.69 12.22 21.20
C LEU A 42 -4.02 12.30 21.97
N HIS A 43 -4.11 11.76 23.19
CA HIS A 43 -5.27 11.95 24.09
C HIS A 43 -5.46 13.41 24.54
N SER A 44 -4.44 14.26 24.38
CA SER A 44 -4.56 15.71 24.59
C SER A 44 -4.93 16.50 23.32
N VAL A 45 -5.17 15.81 22.19
CA VAL A 45 -5.58 16.42 20.91
C VAL A 45 -6.98 15.89 20.60
N GLU A 46 -7.98 16.77 20.57
CA GLU A 46 -9.38 16.36 20.41
C GLU A 46 -9.65 15.59 19.09
N ASP A 47 -10.31 14.45 19.27
CA ASP A 47 -11.31 13.78 18.42
C ASP A 47 -10.95 13.01 17.12
N SER A 48 -9.70 12.93 16.63
CA SER A 48 -9.43 12.08 15.44
C SER A 48 -8.24 11.11 15.51
N GLU A 49 -7.31 11.30 16.44
CA GLU A 49 -6.06 10.52 16.47
C GLU A 49 -6.09 9.36 17.49
N GLN A 50 -7.02 9.40 18.44
CA GLN A 50 -7.14 8.39 19.50
C GLN A 50 -7.57 7.00 19.01
N PRO A 51 -8.62 6.83 18.18
CA PRO A 51 -9.03 5.50 17.68
C PRO A 51 -7.93 4.82 16.86
N ALA A 52 -7.12 5.63 16.19
CA ALA A 52 -6.07 5.18 15.29
C ALA A 52 -4.77 4.81 15.96
N ALA A 53 -4.39 5.59 16.98
CA ALA A 53 -3.29 5.22 17.84
C ALA A 53 -3.62 3.89 18.56
N GLN A 54 -4.89 3.69 18.92
CA GLN A 54 -5.38 2.44 19.47
C GLN A 54 -5.31 1.29 18.45
N ASP A 55 -5.76 1.49 17.20
CA ASP A 55 -5.64 0.48 16.12
C ASP A 55 -4.17 0.14 15.83
N GLY A 56 -3.28 1.14 15.74
CA GLY A 56 -1.84 0.93 15.57
C GLY A 56 -1.21 0.13 16.72
N LEU A 57 -1.62 0.41 17.96
CA LEU A 57 -1.21 -0.36 19.14
C LEU A 57 -1.77 -1.78 19.14
N GLU A 58 -3.01 -1.98 18.69
CA GLU A 58 -3.61 -3.30 18.54
C GLU A 58 -2.89 -4.12 17.48
N ARG A 59 -2.54 -3.53 16.32
CA ARG A 59 -1.72 -4.18 15.28
C ARG A 59 -0.37 -4.61 15.80
N ILE A 60 0.28 -3.78 16.62
CA ILE A 60 1.57 -4.13 17.21
C ILE A 60 1.40 -5.17 18.31
N ARG A 61 0.33 -5.09 19.10
CA ARG A 61 -0.01 -6.12 20.08
C ARG A 61 -0.27 -7.46 19.40
N ASP A 62 -0.95 -7.47 18.26
CA ASP A 62 -1.24 -8.66 17.47
C ASP A 62 0.02 -9.20 16.78
N ALA A 63 0.83 -8.34 16.17
CA ALA A 63 2.17 -8.71 15.69
C ALA A 63 3.02 -9.33 16.82
N MET A 64 2.98 -8.75 18.03
CA MET A 64 3.66 -9.30 19.20
C MET A 64 3.07 -10.66 19.66
N LYS A 65 1.78 -10.95 19.44
CA LYS A 65 1.19 -12.28 19.72
C LYS A 65 1.80 -13.35 18.80
N TYR A 66 2.06 -13.03 17.53
CA TYR A 66 2.74 -13.93 16.59
C TYR A 66 4.19 -14.21 17.00
N ILE A 67 4.85 -13.24 17.64
CA ILE A 67 6.24 -13.37 18.12
C ILE A 67 6.32 -14.19 19.41
N LYS A 68 5.27 -14.14 20.25
CA LYS A 68 5.23 -14.85 21.54
C LYS A 68 4.85 -16.33 21.45
N LYS A 69 4.18 -16.78 20.38
CA LYS A 69 3.96 -18.22 20.17
C LYS A 69 5.26 -18.80 19.61
N PRO A 70 5.97 -19.68 20.34
CA PRO A 70 7.09 -20.40 19.76
C PRO A 70 6.50 -21.31 18.70
N ILE A 71 6.54 -20.89 17.43
CA ILE A 71 6.23 -21.78 16.31
C ILE A 71 7.47 -22.64 16.10
N ILE A 72 7.71 -23.52 17.07
CA ILE A 72 8.58 -24.68 16.90
C ILE A 72 7.64 -25.74 16.37
N ASP A 73 7.42 -25.72 15.06
CA ASP A 73 7.15 -26.96 14.35
C ASP A 73 8.52 -27.66 14.22
N PRO A 74 8.77 -28.74 14.97
CA PRO A 74 10.07 -29.41 14.96
C PRO A 74 10.41 -29.99 13.58
N GLU A 75 9.41 -30.22 12.72
CA GLU A 75 9.60 -30.93 11.46
C GLU A 75 9.89 -30.01 10.27
N THR A 76 9.47 -28.75 10.29
CA THR A 76 9.55 -27.90 9.07
C THR A 76 10.65 -26.83 9.08
N LYS A 77 11.28 -26.51 10.23
CA LYS A 77 12.34 -25.46 10.39
C LYS A 77 12.03 -24.07 9.77
N LYS A 78 10.86 -23.83 9.16
CA LYS A 78 10.48 -22.62 8.42
C LYS A 78 9.31 -21.76 8.96
N PRO A 79 8.96 -21.64 10.26
CA PRO A 79 7.77 -20.83 10.62
C PRO A 79 8.04 -19.44 11.21
N CYS A 80 9.22 -19.18 11.81
CA CYS A 80 9.46 -17.92 12.53
C CYS A 80 9.71 -16.72 11.59
N SER A 81 10.44 -16.92 10.49
CA SER A 81 10.80 -15.84 9.56
C SER A 81 9.59 -15.21 8.87
N ARG A 82 8.55 -16.00 8.54
CA ARG A 82 7.35 -15.53 7.85
C ARG A 82 6.49 -14.63 8.74
N GLY A 83 6.22 -15.06 9.98
CA GLY A 83 5.47 -14.26 10.95
C GLY A 83 6.19 -12.95 11.30
N LEU A 84 7.51 -13.00 11.44
CA LEU A 84 8.35 -11.82 11.68
C LEU A 84 8.37 -10.86 10.50
N HIS A 85 8.47 -11.38 9.27
CA HIS A 85 8.40 -10.55 8.07
C HIS A 85 7.06 -9.83 7.96
N LYS A 86 5.94 -10.53 8.20
CA LYS A 86 4.60 -9.89 8.26
C LYS A 86 4.54 -8.79 9.32
N ALA A 87 5.04 -9.04 10.53
CA ALA A 87 5.10 -8.04 11.59
C ALA A 87 5.91 -6.80 11.17
N GLN A 88 7.07 -7.00 10.52
CA GLN A 88 7.89 -5.91 9.99
C GLN A 88 7.11 -5.07 8.97
N LEU A 89 6.47 -5.71 7.98
CA LEU A 89 5.72 -5.02 6.94
C LEU A 89 4.57 -4.19 7.53
N LEU A 90 3.84 -4.73 8.52
CA LEU A 90 2.79 -4.00 9.22
C LEU A 90 3.33 -2.77 9.98
N LEU A 91 4.48 -2.91 10.64
CA LEU A 91 5.16 -1.79 11.29
C LEU A 91 5.58 -0.71 10.30
N GLU A 92 6.11 -1.08 9.14
CA GLU A 92 6.47 -0.15 8.07
C GLU A 92 5.24 0.59 7.53
N SER A 93 4.10 -0.11 7.34
CA SER A 93 2.82 0.51 6.97
C SER A 93 2.35 1.54 8.01
N CYS A 94 2.48 1.23 9.30
CA CYS A 94 2.16 2.18 10.38
C CYS A 94 3.06 3.41 10.32
N VAL A 95 4.37 3.25 10.11
CA VAL A 95 5.30 4.38 9.99
C VAL A 95 4.95 5.26 8.79
N GLU A 96 4.69 4.65 7.62
CA GLU A 96 4.32 5.38 6.41
C GLU A 96 3.03 6.19 6.63
N THR A 97 2.05 5.63 7.33
CA THR A 97 0.81 6.32 7.72
C THR A 97 1.09 7.59 8.53
N VAL A 98 1.93 7.47 9.56
CA VAL A 98 2.28 8.59 10.44
C VAL A 98 3.01 9.68 9.66
N VAL A 99 3.89 9.30 8.73
CA VAL A 99 4.58 10.25 7.86
C VAL A 99 3.58 11.02 6.99
N ILE A 100 2.66 10.34 6.32
CA ILE A 100 1.64 11.00 5.47
C ILE A 100 0.76 11.93 6.30
N SER A 101 0.28 11.47 7.45
CA SER A 101 -0.50 12.29 8.37
C SER A 101 0.27 13.55 8.76
N LYS A 102 1.56 13.40 9.09
CA LYS A 102 2.40 14.54 9.47
C LYS A 102 2.63 15.51 8.31
N LEU A 103 2.85 14.99 7.10
CA LEU A 103 2.92 15.80 5.88
C LEU A 103 1.59 16.53 5.59
N GLY A 104 0.48 15.93 5.98
CA GLY A 104 -0.87 16.51 5.95
C GLY A 104 -1.08 17.65 6.95
N SER A 105 -0.34 17.65 8.07
CA SER A 105 -0.63 18.48 9.24
C SER A 105 0.18 19.79 9.32
N PHE A 106 0.87 20.19 8.24
CA PHE A 106 1.69 21.40 8.26
C PHE A 106 0.80 22.66 8.19
N GLU A 107 0.91 23.54 9.18
CA GLU A 107 0.24 24.85 9.17
C GLU A 107 0.84 25.78 8.11
N LEU A 108 2.17 25.74 7.95
CA LEU A 108 2.90 26.46 6.93
C LEU A 108 3.40 25.49 5.86
N PRO A 109 3.12 25.75 4.58
CA PRO A 109 3.48 24.83 3.52
C PRO A 109 4.99 24.74 3.33
N VAL A 110 5.47 23.53 3.10
CA VAL A 110 6.89 23.23 2.88
C VAL A 110 7.26 23.57 1.44
N ALA A 111 6.40 23.23 0.48
CA ALA A 111 6.58 23.56 -0.92
C ALA A 111 5.79 24.81 -1.32
N LYS A 112 6.22 25.46 -2.41
CA LYS A 112 5.49 26.61 -2.97
C LYS A 112 4.13 26.17 -3.49
N ARG A 113 3.15 27.07 -3.54
CA ARG A 113 1.86 26.81 -4.19
C ARG A 113 2.04 26.61 -5.70
N LEU A 114 1.20 25.80 -6.34
CA LEU A 114 1.18 25.61 -7.79
C LEU A 114 0.33 26.67 -8.47
N GLY A 115 -0.90 26.86 -7.98
CA GLY A 115 -1.90 27.75 -8.56
C GLY A 115 -1.91 27.71 -10.08
N LYS A 116 -1.60 28.84 -10.72
CA LYS A 116 -1.56 29.00 -12.19
C LYS A 116 -0.61 28.06 -12.93
N LEU A 117 0.37 27.44 -12.26
CA LEU A 117 1.25 26.45 -12.90
C LEU A 117 0.51 25.13 -13.16
N TRP A 118 -0.54 24.84 -12.40
CA TRP A 118 -1.34 23.63 -12.56
C TRP A 118 -2.35 23.82 -13.70
N GLN A 119 -1.99 23.30 -14.86
CA GLN A 119 -2.80 23.33 -16.09
C GLN A 119 -3.42 21.95 -16.34
N PHE A 120 -4.18 21.45 -15.35
CA PHE A 120 -4.94 20.20 -15.44
C PHE A 120 -6.32 20.36 -14.75
N PRO A 121 -7.40 19.69 -15.23
CA PRO A 121 -8.76 19.89 -14.72
C PRO A 121 -9.12 19.10 -13.44
N SER A 122 -8.20 18.27 -12.94
CA SER A 122 -8.28 17.53 -11.66
C SER A 122 -7.02 17.80 -10.84
N ASP A 123 -7.04 17.59 -9.52
CA ASP A 123 -5.84 17.59 -8.66
C ASP A 123 -5.08 16.25 -8.72
N HIS A 124 -5.60 15.26 -9.45
CA HIS A 124 -4.91 14.03 -9.79
C HIS A 124 -4.64 13.95 -11.30
N PRO A 125 -3.40 13.66 -11.75
CA PRO A 125 -3.16 13.11 -13.08
C PRO A 125 -3.64 11.64 -13.18
N PRO A 126 -4.17 11.19 -14.32
CA PRO A 126 -4.53 9.78 -14.51
C PRO A 126 -3.28 8.89 -14.55
N ILE A 127 -3.48 7.59 -14.28
CA ILE A 127 -2.44 6.55 -14.38
C ILE A 127 -2.93 5.43 -15.29
N ALA A 128 -2.01 4.75 -15.98
CA ALA A 128 -2.39 3.67 -16.89
C ALA A 128 -1.33 2.56 -16.96
N ALA A 129 -1.77 1.38 -17.41
CA ALA A 129 -0.92 0.22 -17.63
C ALA A 129 -1.37 -0.56 -18.87
N LYS A 130 -0.41 -1.22 -19.51
CA LYS A 130 -0.65 -2.26 -20.52
C LYS A 130 -0.56 -3.61 -19.85
N LEU A 131 -1.55 -4.45 -20.04
CA LEU A 131 -1.56 -5.82 -19.53
C LEU A 131 -1.72 -6.82 -20.68
N THR A 132 -1.04 -7.95 -20.57
CA THR A 132 -1.17 -9.06 -21.52
C THR A 132 -1.79 -10.25 -20.81
N LEU A 133 -3.00 -10.63 -21.22
CA LEU A 133 -3.78 -11.75 -20.68
C LEU A 133 -4.02 -12.78 -21.80
N GLY A 134 -3.27 -13.88 -21.76
CA GLY A 134 -3.24 -14.87 -22.83
C GLY A 134 -2.65 -14.26 -24.10
N GLU A 135 -3.49 -14.16 -25.14
CA GLU A 135 -3.16 -13.50 -26.41
C GLU A 135 -3.76 -12.09 -26.49
N CYS A 136 -4.58 -11.70 -25.52
CA CYS A 136 -5.20 -10.39 -25.47
C CYS A 136 -4.25 -9.36 -24.83
N SER A 137 -4.06 -8.21 -25.49
CA SER A 137 -3.40 -7.04 -24.92
C SER A 137 -4.45 -5.99 -24.59
N LEU A 138 -4.56 -5.61 -23.32
CA LEU A 138 -5.46 -4.54 -22.88
C LEU A 138 -4.66 -3.36 -22.35
N LYS A 139 -5.20 -2.16 -22.54
CA LYS A 139 -4.77 -0.95 -21.85
C LYS A 139 -5.82 -0.56 -20.82
N VAL A 140 -5.39 -0.32 -19.60
CA VAL A 140 -6.27 0.04 -18.50
C VAL A 140 -5.79 1.33 -17.84
N ALA A 141 -6.71 2.14 -17.34
CA ALA A 141 -6.40 3.40 -16.69
C ALA A 141 -7.28 3.65 -15.46
N SER A 142 -6.75 4.43 -14.51
CA SER A 142 -7.48 4.91 -13.33
C SER A 142 -7.32 6.42 -13.21
N TRP A 143 -8.39 7.11 -12.83
CA TRP A 143 -8.35 8.55 -12.61
C TRP A 143 -9.38 9.04 -11.57
N ASN A 144 -8.89 9.63 -10.47
CA ASN A 144 -9.72 10.47 -9.62
C ASN A 144 -9.97 11.83 -10.33
N VAL A 145 -11.23 12.08 -10.71
CA VAL A 145 -11.62 13.28 -11.47
C VAL A 145 -11.88 14.51 -10.59
N LEU A 146 -11.73 14.38 -9.27
CA LEU A 146 -11.98 15.39 -8.25
C LEU A 146 -13.43 15.88 -8.27
N ASN A 147 -14.21 15.42 -7.31
CA ASN A 147 -15.62 15.79 -7.16
C ASN A 147 -15.78 17.29 -6.93
N ARG A 148 -16.81 17.90 -7.53
CA ARG A 148 -17.19 19.30 -7.23
C ARG A 148 -17.41 19.56 -5.73
N ASN A 149 -17.89 18.58 -4.97
CA ASN A 149 -18.10 18.72 -3.52
C ASN A 149 -16.80 18.92 -2.72
N TYR A 150 -15.64 18.57 -3.31
CA TYR A 150 -14.33 18.78 -2.71
C TYR A 150 -13.65 20.07 -3.18
N TYR A 151 -14.29 20.85 -4.06
CA TYR A 151 -13.79 22.14 -4.53
C TYR A 151 -13.49 23.13 -3.38
N LYS A 152 -14.23 23.04 -2.27
CA LYS A 152 -13.96 23.83 -1.06
C LYS A 152 -12.52 23.71 -0.55
N TYR A 153 -11.86 22.57 -0.73
CA TYR A 153 -10.47 22.36 -0.32
C TYR A 153 -9.48 23.04 -1.27
N ILE A 154 -9.84 23.14 -2.55
CA ILE A 154 -9.11 23.89 -3.57
C ILE A 154 -9.26 25.40 -3.32
N ASP A 155 -10.47 25.88 -3.03
CA ASP A 155 -10.72 27.30 -2.75
C ASP A 155 -10.09 27.77 -1.43
N ALA A 156 -10.09 26.91 -0.39
CA ALA A 156 -9.33 27.12 0.84
C ALA A 156 -7.80 27.01 0.63
N ASP A 157 -7.37 26.63 -0.57
CA ASP A 157 -5.98 26.49 -1.00
C ASP A 157 -5.13 25.55 -0.13
N THR A 158 -5.76 24.51 0.43
CA THR A 158 -5.12 23.53 1.30
C THR A 158 -4.08 22.68 0.57
N GLN A 159 -4.19 22.57 -0.76
CA GLN A 159 -3.27 21.86 -1.67
C GLN A 159 -2.44 22.80 -2.55
N GLY A 160 -2.53 24.12 -2.36
CA GLY A 160 -1.77 25.08 -3.18
C GLY A 160 -2.23 25.16 -4.64
N LEU A 161 -3.49 24.81 -4.92
CA LEU A 161 -4.08 24.73 -6.26
C LEU A 161 -5.06 25.88 -6.57
N LYS A 162 -5.22 26.86 -5.67
CA LYS A 162 -6.07 28.03 -5.95
C LYS A 162 -5.53 28.84 -7.13
N GLY A 163 -6.41 29.21 -8.06
CA GLY A 163 -6.04 29.90 -9.29
C GLY A 163 -5.42 28.99 -10.36
N SER A 164 -5.56 27.67 -10.21
CA SER A 164 -5.21 26.68 -11.24
C SER A 164 -6.27 26.59 -12.33
N GLN A 165 -6.01 25.76 -13.35
CA GLN A 165 -7.01 25.44 -14.35
C GLN A 165 -8.28 24.82 -13.74
N ILE A 166 -8.19 24.09 -12.62
CA ILE A 166 -9.36 23.57 -11.89
C ILE A 166 -10.31 24.72 -11.52
N THR A 167 -9.79 25.76 -10.87
CA THR A 167 -10.60 26.90 -10.43
C THR A 167 -11.10 27.72 -11.61
N THR A 168 -10.24 27.98 -12.60
CA THR A 168 -10.62 28.75 -13.79
C THR A 168 -11.72 28.06 -14.60
N LEU A 169 -11.64 26.74 -14.79
CA LEU A 169 -12.68 26.00 -15.51
C LEU A 169 -13.96 25.85 -14.68
N HIS A 170 -13.85 25.70 -13.37
CA HIS A 170 -15.02 25.62 -12.49
C HIS A 170 -15.82 26.92 -12.49
N GLU A 171 -15.15 28.06 -12.34
CA GLU A 171 -15.77 29.39 -12.40
C GLU A 171 -16.39 29.69 -13.77
N ALA A 172 -15.82 29.13 -14.84
CA ALA A 172 -16.34 29.26 -16.19
C ALA A 172 -17.41 28.22 -16.55
N GLU A 173 -17.79 27.31 -15.64
CA GLU A 173 -18.73 26.21 -15.89
C GLU A 173 -18.33 25.29 -17.07
N ARG A 174 -17.02 25.09 -17.25
CA ARG A 174 -16.43 24.30 -18.37
C ARG A 174 -15.57 23.13 -17.91
N ARG A 175 -15.57 22.83 -16.61
CA ARG A 175 -14.68 21.82 -16.05
C ARG A 175 -15.05 20.41 -16.50
N GLU A 176 -16.33 20.10 -16.54
CA GLU A 176 -16.91 18.78 -16.84
C GLU A 176 -16.64 18.43 -18.29
N SER A 177 -17.04 19.29 -19.23
CA SER A 177 -16.71 19.16 -20.64
C SER A 177 -15.21 18.97 -20.88
N THR A 178 -14.34 19.71 -20.19
CA THR A 178 -12.89 19.51 -20.31
C THR A 178 -12.43 18.15 -19.77
N ILE A 179 -13.01 17.66 -18.66
CA ILE A 179 -12.74 16.31 -18.13
C ILE A 179 -13.20 15.24 -19.14
N VAL A 180 -14.40 15.40 -19.71
CA VAL A 180 -14.96 14.49 -20.73
C VAL A 180 -14.10 14.47 -21.98
N GLU A 181 -13.61 15.62 -22.46
CA GLU A 181 -12.65 15.70 -23.57
C GLU A 181 -11.38 14.87 -23.29
N LYS A 182 -10.84 14.97 -22.06
CA LYS A 182 -9.67 14.18 -21.66
C LYS A 182 -9.96 12.68 -21.54
N ILE A 183 -11.16 12.31 -21.08
CA ILE A 183 -11.61 10.91 -21.07
C ILE A 183 -11.70 10.37 -22.51
N GLN A 184 -12.34 11.11 -23.42
CA GLN A 184 -12.44 10.72 -24.82
C GLN A 184 -11.06 10.61 -25.49
N GLU A 185 -10.12 11.50 -25.16
CA GLU A 185 -8.74 11.42 -25.63
C GLU A 185 -8.08 10.08 -25.23
N MET A 186 -8.20 9.69 -23.97
CA MET A 186 -7.67 8.40 -23.47
C MET A 186 -8.35 7.20 -24.16
N LEU A 187 -9.67 7.22 -24.30
CA LEU A 187 -10.43 6.12 -24.88
C LEU A 187 -10.14 5.97 -26.39
N LEU A 188 -10.17 7.08 -27.14
CA LEU A 188 -10.15 7.06 -28.62
C LEU A 188 -8.75 7.17 -29.22
N LYS A 189 -7.86 7.98 -28.65
CA LYS A 189 -6.51 8.18 -29.21
C LYS A 189 -5.52 7.19 -28.61
N THR A 190 -5.57 7.03 -27.29
CA THR A 190 -4.67 6.13 -26.56
C THR A 190 -5.14 4.68 -26.61
N ASN A 191 -6.40 4.44 -26.99
CA ASN A 191 -7.05 3.11 -27.02
C ASN A 191 -7.08 2.45 -25.64
N ILE A 192 -7.48 3.19 -24.60
CA ILE A 192 -7.75 2.61 -23.28
C ILE A 192 -8.99 1.73 -23.38
N ASN A 193 -8.86 0.45 -23.04
CA ASN A 193 -9.94 -0.54 -23.08
C ASN A 193 -10.82 -0.51 -21.83
N ILE A 194 -10.25 -0.18 -20.66
CA ILE A 194 -10.98 -0.08 -19.39
C ILE A 194 -10.45 1.13 -18.62
N LEU A 195 -11.32 2.07 -18.30
CA LEU A 195 -11.03 3.28 -17.54
C LEU A 195 -11.90 3.29 -16.28
N CYS A 196 -11.27 3.25 -15.11
CA CYS A 196 -11.92 3.46 -13.83
C CYS A 196 -11.78 4.92 -13.39
N LEU A 197 -12.91 5.56 -13.13
CA LEU A 197 -12.99 6.92 -12.64
C LEU A 197 -13.49 6.91 -11.20
N GLN A 198 -12.77 7.61 -10.34
CA GLN A 198 -13.16 7.84 -8.95
C GLN A 198 -13.71 9.26 -8.79
N GLU A 199 -14.58 9.47 -7.80
CA GLU A 199 -15.14 10.78 -7.47
C GLU A 199 -16.08 11.39 -8.52
N CYS A 200 -16.74 10.58 -9.35
CA CYS A 200 -17.73 11.10 -10.29
C CYS A 200 -18.99 11.63 -9.57
N TRP A 201 -19.60 12.68 -10.12
CA TRP A 201 -20.86 13.28 -9.65
C TRP A 201 -21.89 13.30 -10.78
N PRO A 202 -23.20 13.48 -10.48
CA PRO A 202 -24.27 13.27 -11.45
C PRO A 202 -24.12 14.09 -12.74
N GLU A 203 -23.72 15.35 -12.64
CA GLU A 203 -23.55 16.23 -13.80
C GLU A 203 -22.42 15.76 -14.73
N LEU A 204 -21.28 15.33 -14.18
CA LEU A 204 -20.21 14.74 -14.98
C LEU A 204 -20.64 13.42 -15.62
N ILE A 205 -21.38 12.59 -14.88
CA ILE A 205 -21.91 11.31 -15.38
C ILE A 205 -22.86 11.56 -16.56
N ALA A 206 -23.74 12.57 -16.45
CA ALA A 206 -24.67 12.94 -17.52
C ALA A 206 -23.94 13.43 -18.77
N GLU A 207 -22.95 14.31 -18.62
CA GLU A 207 -22.13 14.78 -19.75
C GLU A 207 -21.32 13.64 -20.39
N LEU A 208 -20.73 12.78 -19.57
CA LEU A 208 -19.98 11.62 -20.05
C LEU A 208 -20.90 10.65 -20.82
N LYS A 209 -22.11 10.38 -20.33
CA LYS A 209 -23.10 9.57 -21.06
C LYS A 209 -23.52 10.18 -22.38
N ALA A 210 -23.75 11.49 -22.43
CA ALA A 210 -24.09 12.15 -23.68
C ALA A 210 -22.96 12.00 -24.69
N ALA A 211 -21.72 12.24 -24.26
CA ALA A 211 -20.52 12.14 -25.10
C ALA A 211 -20.18 10.70 -25.54
N LEU A 212 -20.48 9.68 -24.71
CA LEU A 212 -20.30 8.27 -25.04
C LEU A 212 -21.47 7.69 -25.83
N GLY A 213 -22.70 8.16 -25.62
CA GLY A 213 -23.90 7.65 -26.28
C GLY A 213 -23.91 7.87 -27.80
N GLU A 214 -23.17 8.88 -28.28
CA GLU A 214 -22.91 9.08 -29.70
C GLU A 214 -21.92 8.05 -30.28
N ASN A 215 -21.21 7.30 -29.42
CA ASN A 215 -20.12 6.42 -29.77
C ASN A 215 -20.32 4.99 -29.23
N LEU A 216 -20.94 4.14 -30.05
CA LEU A 216 -21.27 2.73 -29.74
C LEU A 216 -20.06 1.82 -29.43
N LEU A 217 -18.84 2.36 -29.43
CA LEU A 217 -17.61 1.62 -29.11
C LEU A 217 -17.38 1.45 -27.61
N PHE A 218 -18.05 2.22 -26.76
CA PHE A 218 -17.82 2.19 -25.32
C PHE A 218 -19.12 2.06 -24.53
N GLU A 219 -19.05 1.33 -23.43
CA GLU A 219 -20.10 1.18 -22.44
C GLU A 219 -19.64 1.77 -21.10
N MET A 220 -20.60 2.03 -20.21
CA MET A 220 -20.34 2.66 -18.93
C MET A 220 -21.16 2.01 -17.82
N LEU A 221 -20.51 1.74 -16.68
CA LEU A 221 -21.11 1.25 -15.45
C LEU A 221 -20.87 2.23 -14.30
N CYS A 222 -21.82 2.33 -13.38
CA CYS A 222 -21.74 3.12 -12.16
C CYS A 222 -21.82 2.19 -10.94
N SER A 223 -21.19 2.59 -9.84
CA SER A 223 -21.13 1.80 -8.61
C SER A 223 -22.41 1.73 -7.76
N GLY A 224 -23.47 2.44 -8.18
CA GLY A 224 -24.68 2.66 -7.39
C GLY A 224 -25.67 3.57 -8.14
N ASP A 225 -26.44 4.35 -7.38
CA ASP A 225 -27.38 5.32 -7.96
C ASP A 225 -26.60 6.45 -8.65
N GLU A 226 -26.93 6.74 -9.90
CA GLU A 226 -26.28 7.80 -10.68
C GLU A 226 -26.54 9.20 -10.14
N GLN A 227 -27.55 9.36 -9.29
CA GLN A 227 -27.85 10.60 -8.58
C GLN A 227 -26.99 10.78 -7.32
N ASP A 228 -26.24 9.76 -6.91
CA ASP A 228 -25.33 9.89 -5.78
C ASP A 228 -24.20 10.85 -6.11
N LYS A 229 -23.87 11.67 -5.11
CA LYS A 229 -22.88 12.74 -5.25
C LYS A 229 -21.44 12.27 -5.42
N ASN A 230 -21.16 10.97 -5.25
CA ASN A 230 -19.84 10.39 -5.35
C ASN A 230 -19.99 8.95 -5.83
N GLN A 231 -19.49 8.67 -7.03
CA GLN A 231 -19.60 7.37 -7.69
C GLN A 231 -18.26 6.94 -8.25
N GLU A 232 -18.06 5.62 -8.28
CA GLU A 232 -17.07 5.00 -9.14
C GLU A 232 -17.72 4.73 -10.50
N VAL A 233 -17.07 5.16 -11.57
CA VAL A 233 -17.53 4.94 -12.95
C VAL A 233 -16.51 4.07 -13.67
N ILE A 234 -16.98 3.11 -14.46
CA ILE A 234 -16.14 2.23 -15.27
C ILE A 234 -16.58 2.39 -16.71
N VAL A 235 -15.72 2.97 -17.53
CA VAL A 235 -15.91 3.06 -18.99
C VAL A 235 -15.07 1.97 -19.65
N PHE A 236 -15.65 1.21 -20.57
CA PHE A 236 -14.93 0.09 -21.20
C PHE A 236 -15.34 -0.12 -22.65
N ASP A 237 -14.45 -0.74 -23.43
CA ASP A 237 -14.68 -1.13 -24.83
C ASP A 237 -15.85 -2.12 -24.90
N SER A 238 -16.87 -1.83 -25.72
CA SER A 238 -18.11 -2.63 -25.85
C SER A 238 -17.87 -4.05 -26.37
N LYS A 239 -16.66 -4.35 -26.87
CA LYS A 239 -16.22 -5.72 -27.18
C LYS A 239 -15.98 -6.58 -25.92
N LEU A 240 -15.79 -5.96 -24.75
CA LEU A 240 -15.60 -6.65 -23.49
C LEU A 240 -16.97 -6.99 -22.89
N ARG A 241 -17.29 -8.28 -22.82
CA ARG A 241 -18.57 -8.72 -22.26
C ARG A 241 -18.53 -8.65 -20.74
N VAL A 242 -19.43 -7.87 -20.14
CA VAL A 242 -19.63 -7.86 -18.68
C VAL A 242 -20.47 -9.07 -18.25
N MET A 243 -19.99 -9.79 -17.25
CA MET A 243 -20.65 -10.97 -16.69
C MET A 243 -21.34 -10.70 -15.37
N ASP A 244 -20.73 -9.87 -14.52
CA ASP A 244 -21.22 -9.54 -13.18
C ASP A 244 -20.62 -8.20 -12.73
N VAL A 245 -21.37 -7.47 -11.89
CA VAL A 245 -20.96 -6.18 -11.33
C VAL A 245 -21.31 -6.10 -9.83
N PRO A 246 -20.65 -6.85 -8.94
CA PRO A 246 -20.90 -6.74 -7.52
C PRO A 246 -20.41 -5.40 -6.94
N HIS A 247 -21.24 -4.79 -6.09
CA HIS A 247 -20.87 -3.63 -5.28
C HIS A 247 -20.80 -4.03 -3.82
N HIS A 248 -19.66 -3.74 -3.19
CA HIS A 248 -19.41 -4.11 -1.81
C HIS A 248 -19.24 -2.84 -0.99
N PRO A 249 -20.14 -2.50 -0.04
CA PRO A 249 -19.94 -1.38 0.87
C PRO A 249 -19.01 -1.81 2.03
N PRO A 250 -17.72 -1.47 2.02
CA PRO A 250 -16.82 -1.96 3.06
C PRO A 250 -16.64 -0.96 4.20
N PHE A 251 -16.93 0.32 3.97
CA PHE A 251 -16.47 1.39 4.83
C PHE A 251 -17.52 1.79 5.85
N SER A 252 -17.32 1.42 7.12
CA SER A 252 -18.28 1.73 8.20
C SER A 252 -18.44 3.24 8.42
N GLU A 253 -17.36 4.01 8.25
CA GLU A 253 -17.35 5.48 8.42
C GLU A 253 -17.88 6.23 7.19
N ASN A 254 -17.98 5.57 6.02
CA ASN A 254 -18.42 6.21 4.79
C ASN A 254 -19.12 5.20 3.86
N SER A 255 -20.37 4.88 4.18
CA SER A 255 -21.20 3.92 3.45
C SER A 255 -21.44 4.26 1.98
N LYS A 256 -21.18 5.50 1.56
CA LYS A 256 -21.30 5.95 0.16
C LYS A 256 -20.13 5.53 -0.69
N LYS A 257 -18.97 5.24 -0.09
CA LYS A 257 -17.83 4.71 -0.82
C LYS A 257 -17.95 3.19 -0.87
N VAL A 258 -17.66 2.62 -2.03
CA VAL A 258 -17.78 1.18 -2.26
C VAL A 258 -16.53 0.61 -2.90
N VAL A 259 -16.39 -0.70 -2.82
CA VAL A 259 -15.47 -1.48 -3.67
C VAL A 259 -16.32 -2.09 -4.76
N THR A 260 -16.12 -1.65 -5.99
CA THR A 260 -16.84 -2.16 -7.17
C THR A 260 -15.99 -3.22 -7.86
N GLU A 261 -16.60 -4.37 -8.08
CA GLU A 261 -16.02 -5.50 -8.78
C GLU A 261 -16.73 -5.64 -10.14
N VAL A 262 -15.98 -5.86 -11.22
CA VAL A 262 -16.54 -6.15 -12.55
C VAL A 262 -15.84 -7.35 -13.15
N HIS A 263 -16.63 -8.30 -13.64
CA HIS A 263 -16.12 -9.49 -14.29
C HIS A 263 -16.27 -9.32 -15.80
N PHE A 264 -15.14 -9.21 -16.48
CA PHE A 264 -15.08 -9.18 -17.93
C PHE A 264 -14.78 -10.57 -18.48
N GLN A 265 -15.57 -10.98 -19.48
CA GLN A 265 -15.29 -12.12 -20.33
C GLN A 265 -14.65 -11.62 -21.62
N LEU A 266 -13.41 -12.04 -21.84
CA LEU A 266 -12.70 -11.93 -23.11
C LEU A 266 -12.92 -13.21 -23.94
N GLU A 267 -12.47 -13.23 -25.19
CA GLU A 267 -12.69 -14.36 -26.11
C GLU A 267 -12.27 -15.71 -25.51
N THR A 268 -11.12 -15.75 -24.84
CA THR A 268 -10.55 -16.97 -24.25
C THR A 268 -10.26 -16.88 -22.76
N GLU A 269 -10.39 -15.70 -22.16
CA GLU A 269 -9.96 -15.39 -20.80
C GLU A 269 -11.05 -14.66 -20.02
N SER A 270 -10.92 -14.66 -18.70
CA SER A 270 -11.75 -13.83 -17.83
C SER A 270 -10.86 -12.92 -17.00
N LEU A 271 -11.29 -11.68 -16.82
CA LEU A 271 -10.59 -10.67 -16.05
C LEU A 271 -11.52 -10.11 -14.99
N ARG A 272 -11.06 -10.04 -13.75
CA ARG A 272 -11.73 -9.26 -12.71
C ARG A 272 -11.07 -7.90 -12.62
N VAL A 273 -11.87 -6.84 -12.67
CA VAL A 273 -11.43 -5.48 -12.33
C VAL A 273 -12.06 -5.10 -11.00
N VAL A 274 -11.27 -4.50 -10.12
CA VAL A 274 -11.73 -3.94 -8.85
C VAL A 274 -11.36 -2.46 -8.82
N THR A 275 -12.33 -1.59 -8.58
CA THR A 275 -12.11 -0.15 -8.39
C THR A 275 -12.69 0.32 -7.06
N THR A 276 -12.03 1.30 -6.45
CA THR A 276 -12.50 1.94 -5.24
C THR A 276 -11.81 3.29 -5.04
N HIS A 277 -12.42 4.12 -4.21
CA HIS A 277 -11.77 5.28 -3.60
C HIS A 277 -11.72 5.09 -2.07
N VAL A 278 -10.58 4.66 -1.53
CA VAL A 278 -10.46 4.41 -0.09
C VAL A 278 -10.54 5.73 0.69
N PRO A 279 -11.35 5.88 1.75
CA PRO A 279 -11.34 7.06 2.61
C PRO A 279 -9.94 7.44 3.12
N GLY A 280 -9.56 8.72 2.96
CA GLY A 280 -8.21 9.21 3.24
C GLY A 280 -7.90 9.59 4.69
N ALA A 281 -8.75 9.23 5.66
CA ALA A 281 -8.43 9.41 7.08
C ALA A 281 -7.22 8.51 7.42
N PRO A 282 -6.02 9.06 7.72
CA PRO A 282 -4.80 8.24 7.90
C PRO A 282 -4.95 7.15 8.96
N PHE A 283 -5.84 7.45 9.87
CA PHE A 283 -6.01 6.87 11.17
C PHE A 283 -7.37 6.13 11.29
N GLY A 284 -8.22 6.20 10.26
CA GLY A 284 -9.48 5.46 10.21
C GLY A 284 -9.31 3.96 9.93
N CYS A 285 -10.41 3.23 10.07
CA CYS A 285 -10.47 1.78 9.82
C CYS A 285 -10.50 1.41 8.32
N ALA A 286 -10.72 2.39 7.44
CA ALA A 286 -10.98 2.19 6.02
C ALA A 286 -9.97 1.31 5.27
N ARG A 287 -8.66 1.46 5.52
CA ARG A 287 -7.64 0.62 4.85
C ARG A 287 -7.76 -0.86 5.21
N ARG A 288 -8.15 -1.14 6.46
CA ARG A 288 -8.36 -2.50 6.94
C ARG A 288 -9.63 -3.07 6.32
N GLU A 289 -10.72 -2.32 6.36
CA GLU A 289 -11.98 -2.71 5.74
C GLU A 289 -11.82 -2.99 4.24
N PHE A 290 -11.04 -2.14 3.54
CA PHE A 290 -10.66 -2.38 2.16
C PHE A 290 -9.86 -3.68 1.98
N ALA A 291 -8.82 -3.91 2.78
CA ALA A 291 -8.01 -5.11 2.69
C ALA A 291 -8.83 -6.39 2.95
N ASP A 292 -9.74 -6.33 3.92
CA ASP A 292 -10.64 -7.42 4.29
C ASP A 292 -11.57 -7.74 3.13
N ARG A 293 -12.20 -6.70 2.57
CA ARG A 293 -13.12 -6.86 1.45
C ARG A 293 -12.41 -7.37 0.19
N LEU A 294 -11.23 -6.83 -0.13
CA LEU A 294 -10.46 -7.28 -1.28
C LEU A 294 -10.05 -8.75 -1.12
N ALA A 295 -9.67 -9.17 0.09
CA ALA A 295 -9.36 -10.56 0.38
C ALA A 295 -10.59 -11.47 0.19
N GLU A 296 -11.78 -11.05 0.63
CA GLU A 296 -13.03 -11.80 0.40
C GLU A 296 -13.35 -11.95 -1.09
N ILE A 297 -13.25 -10.86 -1.86
CA ILE A 297 -13.47 -10.85 -3.32
C ILE A 297 -12.52 -11.83 -4.02
N VAL A 298 -11.24 -11.75 -3.66
CA VAL A 298 -10.17 -12.48 -4.37
C VAL A 298 -10.08 -13.95 -3.95
N ASN A 299 -10.21 -14.27 -2.66
CA ASN A 299 -10.00 -15.63 -2.14
C ASN A 299 -11.09 -16.62 -2.61
N GLY A 300 -12.24 -16.14 -3.07
CA GLY A 300 -13.34 -16.99 -3.54
C GLY A 300 -13.18 -17.54 -4.96
N LYS A 301 -12.38 -16.90 -5.83
CA LYS A 301 -12.25 -17.27 -7.25
C LYS A 301 -10.83 -16.98 -7.76
N LYS A 302 -10.18 -17.98 -8.34
CA LYS A 302 -8.86 -17.89 -9.00
C LYS A 302 -8.95 -17.18 -10.36
N LEU A 303 -9.35 -15.91 -10.34
CA LEU A 303 -9.37 -15.05 -11.53
C LEU A 303 -8.22 -14.03 -11.43
N PRO A 304 -7.49 -13.77 -12.53
CA PRO A 304 -6.62 -12.61 -12.62
C PRO A 304 -7.41 -11.35 -12.25
N THR A 305 -6.91 -10.61 -11.26
CA THR A 305 -7.62 -9.45 -10.72
C THR A 305 -6.76 -8.21 -10.88
N VAL A 306 -7.29 -7.16 -11.50
CA VAL A 306 -6.65 -5.86 -11.62
C VAL A 306 -7.36 -4.87 -10.71
N LEU A 307 -6.65 -4.39 -9.69
CA LEU A 307 -7.06 -3.28 -8.84
C LEU A 307 -6.69 -1.96 -9.53
N MET A 308 -7.64 -1.05 -9.67
CA MET A 308 -7.44 0.32 -10.18
C MET A 308 -8.14 1.29 -9.24
N ALA A 309 -7.41 2.03 -8.42
CA ALA A 309 -8.01 2.74 -7.31
C ALA A 309 -7.25 4.01 -6.92
N ASP A 310 -7.98 4.98 -6.39
CA ASP A 310 -7.42 5.97 -5.48
C ASP A 310 -7.42 5.39 -4.06
N LEU A 311 -6.25 4.99 -3.58
CA LEU A 311 -6.12 4.39 -2.27
C LEU A 311 -6.02 5.46 -1.16
N ASN A 312 -5.91 6.75 -1.48
CA ASN A 312 -5.53 7.84 -0.57
C ASN A 312 -4.22 7.64 0.21
N PHE A 313 -3.54 6.52 -0.03
CA PHE A 313 -2.35 6.07 0.68
C PHE A 313 -1.37 5.48 -0.33
N PRO A 314 -0.06 5.67 -0.13
CA PRO A 314 0.93 5.00 -0.94
C PRO A 314 0.83 3.49 -0.71
N GLU A 315 1.21 2.74 -1.74
CA GLU A 315 1.20 1.28 -1.77
C GLU A 315 1.91 0.67 -0.54
N LYS A 316 2.99 1.30 -0.06
CA LYS A 316 3.74 0.86 1.15
C LYS A 316 2.88 0.85 2.42
N ALA A 317 1.85 1.68 2.48
CA ALA A 317 0.92 1.73 3.60
C ALA A 317 -0.24 0.73 3.46
N VAL A 318 -0.54 0.23 2.25
CA VAL A 318 -1.67 -0.66 1.96
C VAL A 318 -1.23 -2.11 1.76
N HIS A 319 -0.16 -2.33 1.00
CA HIS A 319 0.35 -3.65 0.63
C HIS A 319 0.57 -4.60 1.83
N PRO A 320 1.18 -4.17 2.96
CA PRO A 320 1.30 -5.03 4.13
C PRO A 320 -0.02 -5.56 4.69
N LEU A 321 -1.10 -4.79 4.59
CA LEU A 321 -2.43 -5.20 5.06
C LEU A 321 -3.05 -6.25 4.14
N LEU A 322 -2.83 -6.12 2.84
CA LEU A 322 -3.28 -7.12 1.88
C LEU A 322 -2.57 -8.46 2.10
N LEU A 323 -1.25 -8.44 2.33
CA LEU A 323 -0.46 -9.64 2.67
C LEU A 323 -0.88 -10.27 4.00
N ASP A 324 -1.26 -9.44 4.99
CA ASP A 324 -1.78 -9.91 6.28
C ASP A 324 -3.09 -10.69 6.10
N ARG A 325 -3.96 -10.25 5.18
CA ARG A 325 -5.21 -10.93 4.82
C ARG A 325 -5.08 -12.07 3.81
N GLY A 326 -3.85 -12.53 3.59
CA GLY A 326 -3.57 -13.76 2.85
C GLY A 326 -3.50 -13.58 1.33
N LEU A 327 -3.47 -12.34 0.84
CA LEU A 327 -3.20 -12.06 -0.57
C LEU A 327 -1.69 -12.10 -0.77
N GLU A 328 -1.16 -13.20 -1.30
CA GLU A 328 0.30 -13.46 -1.33
C GLU A 328 0.98 -13.05 -2.65
N ASP A 329 0.20 -12.81 -3.69
CA ASP A 329 0.67 -12.58 -5.06
C ASP A 329 0.09 -11.28 -5.60
N ILE A 330 0.62 -10.18 -5.06
CA ILE A 330 0.24 -8.82 -5.43
C ILE A 330 1.43 -8.14 -6.08
N TYR A 331 1.22 -7.62 -7.28
CA TYR A 331 2.17 -6.79 -7.99
C TYR A 331 1.58 -5.40 -8.20
N PHE A 332 2.09 -4.41 -7.48
CA PHE A 332 1.77 -3.00 -7.76
C PHE A 332 2.58 -2.55 -8.97
N VAL A 333 1.87 -2.07 -10.00
CA VAL A 333 2.48 -1.53 -11.21
C VAL A 333 3.25 -0.26 -10.83
N PRO A 334 4.53 -0.12 -11.20
CA PRO A 334 5.34 1.02 -10.79
C PRO A 334 4.90 2.29 -11.55
N THR A 335 3.89 2.99 -11.03
CA THR A 335 3.47 4.29 -11.57
C THR A 335 4.65 5.27 -11.50
N PRO A 336 5.07 5.86 -12.64
CA PRO A 336 6.34 6.57 -12.75
C PRO A 336 6.31 8.00 -12.18
N TYR A 337 5.19 8.44 -11.62
CA TYR A 337 5.02 9.80 -11.11
C TYR A 337 4.10 9.87 -9.89
N PRO A 338 4.22 10.94 -9.06
CA PRO A 338 3.24 11.28 -8.05
C PRO A 338 1.88 11.59 -8.67
N THR A 339 0.80 11.35 -7.94
CA THR A 339 -0.57 11.44 -8.46
C THR A 339 -1.47 12.37 -7.65
N ASN A 340 -0.95 12.99 -6.59
CA ASN A 340 -1.66 14.00 -5.82
C ASN A 340 -0.69 14.89 -5.03
N ILE A 341 -1.21 15.90 -4.34
CA ILE A 341 -0.45 16.83 -3.50
C ILE A 341 -0.95 16.73 -2.06
N CYS A 342 -0.04 16.50 -1.12
CA CYS A 342 -0.36 16.51 0.31
C CYS A 342 -0.94 17.87 0.73
N GLN A 343 -2.11 17.84 1.38
CA GLN A 343 -2.64 18.99 2.10
C GLN A 343 -1.62 19.47 3.14
N GLY A 344 -1.54 20.78 3.40
CA GLY A 344 -0.58 21.34 4.35
C GLY A 344 0.83 21.46 3.77
N SER A 345 1.59 20.36 3.62
CA SER A 345 2.99 20.42 3.16
C SER A 345 3.17 20.82 1.70
N LEU A 346 2.16 20.59 0.85
CA LEU A 346 2.18 20.80 -0.61
C LEU A 346 3.22 19.94 -1.35
N LEU A 347 3.72 18.89 -0.70
CA LEU A 347 4.61 17.93 -1.33
C LEU A 347 3.82 16.92 -2.17
N PRO A 348 4.36 16.48 -3.31
CA PRO A 348 3.74 15.42 -4.11
C PRO A 348 3.66 14.10 -3.34
N LYS A 349 2.58 13.36 -3.55
CA LYS A 349 2.40 11.98 -3.06
C LYS A 349 1.85 11.10 -4.17
N ARG A 350 2.09 9.79 -4.04
CA ARG A 350 1.54 8.76 -4.92
C ARG A 350 0.49 7.97 -4.16
N ILE A 351 -0.77 8.08 -4.57
CA ILE A 351 -1.91 7.46 -3.89
C ILE A 351 -2.86 6.72 -4.83
N ASP A 352 -2.79 7.01 -6.13
CA ASP A 352 -3.48 6.25 -7.16
C ASP A 352 -2.62 5.04 -7.52
N SER A 353 -3.24 3.87 -7.62
CA SER A 353 -2.55 2.59 -7.79
C SER A 353 -3.23 1.72 -8.82
N ILE A 354 -2.41 1.09 -9.66
CA ILE A 354 -2.81 -0.10 -10.43
C ILE A 354 -2.04 -1.28 -9.83
N ALA A 355 -2.74 -2.35 -9.47
CA ALA A 355 -2.12 -3.57 -8.99
C ALA A 355 -2.75 -4.79 -9.65
N VAL A 356 -1.96 -5.83 -9.79
CA VAL A 356 -2.43 -7.16 -10.17
C VAL A 356 -2.38 -8.05 -8.95
N ILE A 357 -3.44 -8.81 -8.76
CA ILE A 357 -3.58 -9.82 -7.71
C ILE A 357 -3.80 -11.16 -8.41
N ASN A 358 -3.18 -12.23 -7.89
CA ASN A 358 -3.22 -13.58 -8.47
C ASN A 358 -2.51 -13.72 -9.83
N HIS A 359 -1.47 -12.93 -10.08
CA HIS A 359 -0.64 -12.98 -11.29
C HIS A 359 -0.04 -14.39 -11.58
N GLN A 360 0.49 -15.07 -10.57
CA GLN A 360 1.16 -16.38 -10.62
C GLN A 360 0.26 -17.57 -10.27
N VAL A 361 -1.05 -17.39 -10.12
CA VAL A 361 -1.93 -18.51 -9.82
C VAL A 361 -1.88 -19.53 -10.96
N ALA A 362 -1.71 -20.81 -10.63
CA ALA A 362 -1.63 -21.89 -11.63
C ALA A 362 -2.84 -21.84 -12.58
N GLY A 363 -2.57 -21.64 -13.88
CA GLY A 363 -3.59 -21.47 -14.92
C GLY A 363 -3.90 -20.01 -15.29
N SER A 364 -3.40 -19.02 -14.53
CA SER A 364 -3.43 -17.61 -14.93
C SER A 364 -2.65 -17.44 -16.22
N LYS A 365 -3.30 -16.84 -17.23
CA LYS A 365 -2.62 -16.45 -18.47
C LYS A 365 -2.17 -14.99 -18.45
N LEU A 366 -2.19 -14.31 -17.30
CA LEU A 366 -1.65 -12.97 -17.21
C LEU A 366 -0.13 -13.05 -17.28
N ARG A 367 0.44 -12.59 -18.41
CA ARG A 367 1.87 -12.73 -18.73
C ARG A 367 2.69 -11.53 -18.29
N ASP A 368 2.13 -10.33 -18.44
CA ASP A 368 2.85 -9.09 -18.17
C ASP A 368 1.89 -7.94 -17.84
N ILE A 369 2.39 -6.99 -17.05
CA ILE A 369 1.77 -5.69 -16.87
C ILE A 369 2.85 -4.61 -16.74
N THR A 370 2.77 -3.58 -17.58
CA THR A 370 3.76 -2.50 -17.63
C THR A 370 3.07 -1.15 -17.53
N ALA A 371 3.63 -0.25 -16.71
CA ALA A 371 3.14 1.12 -16.58
C ALA A 371 3.25 1.87 -17.92
N MET A 372 2.23 2.66 -18.26
CA MET A 372 2.28 3.58 -19.39
C MET A 372 2.91 4.91 -18.95
N GLY A 373 3.70 5.52 -19.83
CA GLY A 373 4.27 6.85 -19.58
C GLY A 373 3.21 7.96 -19.71
N ALA A 374 3.42 9.08 -19.02
CA ALA A 374 2.49 10.22 -19.04
C ALA A 374 2.16 10.72 -20.46
N LYS A 375 3.20 10.89 -21.30
CA LYS A 375 3.07 11.28 -22.71
C LYS A 375 2.37 10.23 -23.57
N GLU A 376 2.48 8.95 -23.20
CA GLU A 376 1.75 7.89 -23.91
C GLU A 376 0.26 7.91 -23.56
N LEU A 377 -0.06 8.25 -22.31
CA LEU A 377 -1.43 8.24 -21.81
C LEU A 377 -2.27 9.39 -22.36
N LEU A 378 -1.73 10.62 -22.29
CA LEU A 378 -2.48 11.83 -22.59
C LEU A 378 -1.57 12.98 -23.02
N ASP A 379 -1.96 13.71 -24.07
CA ASP A 379 -1.17 14.84 -24.57
C ASP A 379 -1.09 15.96 -23.53
N GLY A 380 0.15 16.39 -23.25
CA GLY A 380 0.46 17.45 -22.29
C GLY A 380 0.49 17.02 -20.82
N LEU A 381 0.18 15.76 -20.51
CA LEU A 381 0.25 15.23 -19.14
C LEU A 381 1.69 15.19 -18.61
N ASP A 382 2.67 15.01 -19.48
CA ASP A 382 4.10 15.07 -19.17
C ASP A 382 4.49 16.36 -18.46
N LYS A 383 3.94 17.52 -18.86
CA LYS A 383 4.20 18.82 -18.20
C LYS A 383 3.69 18.87 -16.77
N VAL A 384 2.52 18.27 -16.51
CA VAL A 384 1.92 18.18 -15.17
C VAL A 384 2.79 17.25 -14.29
N VAL A 385 3.25 16.15 -14.87
CA VAL A 385 4.13 15.18 -14.21
C VAL A 385 5.50 15.78 -13.89
N GLU A 386 6.13 16.48 -14.83
CA GLU A 386 7.40 17.19 -14.61
C GLU A 386 7.27 18.21 -13.47
N LEU A 387 6.13 18.92 -13.41
CA LEU A 387 5.84 19.88 -12.35
C LEU A 387 5.76 19.19 -10.97
N LEU A 388 5.11 18.03 -10.87
CA LEU A 388 5.08 17.24 -9.63
C LEU A 388 6.46 16.67 -9.29
N GLN A 389 7.19 16.11 -10.26
CA GLN A 389 8.51 15.54 -10.05
C GLN A 389 9.54 16.58 -9.61
N SER A 390 9.48 17.81 -10.16
CA SER A 390 10.35 18.93 -9.77
C SER A 390 10.22 19.34 -8.29
N ARG A 391 9.13 18.91 -7.64
CA ARG A 391 8.81 19.17 -6.23
C ARG A 391 8.98 17.96 -5.34
N SER A 392 9.21 16.79 -5.94
CA SER A 392 9.44 15.58 -5.20
C SER A 392 10.84 15.69 -4.60
N ALA A 393 10.92 15.54 -3.28
CA ALA A 393 12.20 15.48 -2.58
C ALA A 393 12.93 14.13 -2.78
N GLU A 394 12.37 13.24 -3.60
CA GLU A 394 13.14 12.10 -4.11
C GLU A 394 14.31 12.64 -4.93
N PRO A 395 15.56 12.24 -4.64
CA PRO A 395 16.71 12.83 -5.28
C PRO A 395 16.78 12.37 -6.74
N LEU A 396 16.24 13.18 -7.64
CA LEU A 396 16.88 13.43 -8.92
C LEU A 396 18.06 14.36 -8.62
N THR A 397 19.22 13.78 -8.26
CA THR A 397 20.56 14.41 -8.16
C THR A 397 20.65 15.85 -7.60
N PRO A 398 21.43 16.10 -6.54
CA PRO A 398 21.37 17.37 -5.82
C PRO A 398 21.84 18.58 -6.65
N THR A 399 20.92 19.50 -6.95
CA THR A 399 21.23 20.90 -7.27
C THR A 399 20.79 21.81 -6.12
N ARG A 400 21.73 22.66 -5.69
CA ARG A 400 21.60 23.58 -4.55
C ARG A 400 20.58 24.68 -4.84
N TYR A 401 19.70 24.95 -3.88
CA TYR A 401 18.94 26.21 -3.80
C TYR A 401 19.09 26.81 -2.39
N HIS A 402 19.42 28.11 -2.35
CA HIS A 402 19.62 28.91 -1.13
C HIS A 402 18.40 29.79 -0.83
N SER A 403 17.92 29.79 0.42
CA SER A 403 17.27 30.95 1.07
C SER A 403 17.13 30.76 2.59
N ASP A 404 17.66 31.72 3.37
CA ASP A 404 18.07 31.62 4.79
C ASP A 404 16.94 31.72 5.84
N LYS A 405 15.71 31.31 5.52
CA LYS A 405 14.63 31.21 6.53
C LYS A 405 13.71 30.00 6.35
N ALA A 406 13.65 29.43 5.15
CA ALA A 406 13.14 28.08 4.90
C ALA A 406 14.17 27.00 5.27
N GLU A 407 15.41 27.41 5.56
CA GLU A 407 16.56 26.54 5.80
C GLU A 407 16.34 25.61 6.99
N THR A 408 15.71 26.06 8.08
CA THR A 408 15.52 25.21 9.27
C THR A 408 14.49 24.10 9.12
N ASP A 409 13.45 24.29 8.29
CA ASP A 409 12.44 23.24 8.07
C ASP A 409 12.78 22.38 6.86
N ALA A 410 13.39 22.96 5.81
CA ALA A 410 13.97 22.19 4.71
C ALA A 410 15.14 21.31 5.19
N GLU A 411 15.99 21.78 6.11
CA GLU A 411 17.03 20.95 6.72
C GLU A 411 16.46 19.84 7.59
N LYS A 412 15.38 20.10 8.36
CA LYS A 412 14.70 19.05 9.13
C LYS A 412 14.09 17.99 8.21
N ILE A 413 13.44 18.40 7.13
CA ILE A 413 12.84 17.47 6.16
C ILE A 413 13.92 16.71 5.41
N SER A 414 14.92 17.40 4.87
CA SER A 414 16.09 16.77 4.23
C SER A 414 16.83 15.83 5.18
N ARG A 415 16.91 16.16 6.47
CA ARG A 415 17.44 15.26 7.50
C ARG A 415 16.54 14.04 7.71
N LEU A 416 15.23 14.20 7.88
CA LEU A 416 14.29 13.08 8.03
C LEU A 416 14.30 12.17 6.79
N GLU A 417 14.40 12.74 5.59
CA GLU A 417 14.49 12.00 4.33
C GLU A 417 15.83 11.29 4.18
N ARG A 418 16.96 11.91 4.58
CA ARG A 418 18.26 11.24 4.65
C ARG A 418 18.25 10.11 5.67
N GLU A 419 17.64 10.32 6.83
CA GLU A 419 17.47 9.29 7.87
C GLU A 419 16.62 8.13 7.36
N LEU A 420 15.50 8.42 6.68
CA LEU A 420 14.60 7.44 6.06
C LEU A 420 15.28 6.70 4.88
N HIS A 421 16.01 7.42 4.02
CA HIS A 421 16.75 6.84 2.91
C HIS A 421 17.89 5.95 3.42
N ALA A 422 18.65 6.40 4.42
CA ALA A 422 19.69 5.61 5.06
C ALA A 422 19.10 4.38 5.75
N ALA A 423 17.91 4.47 6.35
CA ALA A 423 17.19 3.31 6.87
C ALA A 423 16.81 2.34 5.74
N ARG A 424 16.23 2.84 4.63
CA ARG A 424 15.88 2.03 3.43
C ARG A 424 17.09 1.34 2.79
N GLN A 425 18.22 2.04 2.62
CA GLN A 425 19.44 1.45 2.05
C GLN A 425 20.07 0.41 2.98
N ARG A 426 20.03 0.64 4.29
CA ARG A 426 20.48 -0.35 5.27
C ARG A 426 19.59 -1.59 5.25
N VAL A 427 18.28 -1.45 5.09
CA VAL A 427 17.37 -2.59 4.90
C VAL A 427 17.72 -3.37 3.63
N LYS A 428 17.95 -2.70 2.49
CA LYS A 428 18.35 -3.35 1.22
C LYS A 428 19.68 -4.11 1.32
N TYR A 429 20.72 -3.47 1.85
CA TYR A 429 22.03 -4.10 2.06
C TYR A 429 21.91 -5.34 2.96
N LEU A 430 21.12 -5.24 4.03
CA LEU A 430 20.91 -6.35 4.94
C LEU A 430 20.05 -7.47 4.33
N GLN A 431 19.15 -7.18 3.38
CA GLN A 431 18.43 -8.20 2.63
C GLN A 431 19.36 -8.99 1.71
N SER A 432 20.21 -8.28 0.94
CA SER A 432 21.23 -8.93 0.08
C SER A 432 22.20 -9.81 0.88
N THR A 433 22.55 -9.41 2.11
CA THR A 433 23.37 -10.22 3.01
C THR A 433 22.65 -11.50 3.46
N ILE A 434 21.34 -11.43 3.71
CA ILE A 434 20.50 -12.59 4.08
C ILE A 434 20.43 -13.59 2.92
N ASP A 435 20.22 -13.08 1.70
CA ASP A 435 20.08 -13.93 0.52
C ASP A 435 21.39 -14.70 0.27
N CYS A 436 22.53 -14.03 0.42
CA CYS A 436 23.86 -14.64 0.36
C CYS A 436 24.06 -15.74 1.43
N GLN A 437 23.71 -15.47 2.70
CA GLN A 437 23.85 -16.46 3.78
C GLN A 437 22.90 -17.65 3.64
N ASN A 438 21.70 -17.45 3.09
CA ASN A 438 20.77 -18.54 2.81
C ASN A 438 21.25 -19.39 1.65
N GLU A 439 21.85 -18.79 0.62
CA GLU A 439 22.52 -19.51 -0.46
C GLU A 439 23.72 -20.33 0.05
N GLU A 440 24.56 -19.76 0.92
CA GLU A 440 25.67 -20.49 1.54
C GLU A 440 25.17 -21.67 2.38
N ARG A 441 24.15 -21.48 3.22
CA ARG A 441 23.54 -22.58 3.99
C ARG A 441 22.89 -23.65 3.11
N ALA A 442 22.33 -23.26 1.98
CA ALA A 442 21.78 -24.20 1.01
C ALA A 442 22.88 -25.01 0.32
N ARG A 443 24.07 -24.41 0.09
CA ARG A 443 25.26 -25.10 -0.45
C ARG A 443 25.95 -25.99 0.57
N GLU A 444 25.96 -25.59 1.84
CA GLU A 444 26.57 -26.34 2.95
C GLU A 444 25.65 -27.42 3.52
N ALA A 445 24.36 -27.42 3.16
CA ALA A 445 23.45 -28.50 3.51
C ALA A 445 24.02 -29.81 2.93
N PRO A 446 24.42 -30.79 3.77
CA PRO A 446 24.99 -32.02 3.28
C PRO A 446 23.94 -32.67 2.38
N ALA A 447 24.35 -33.07 1.18
CA ALA A 447 23.52 -33.90 0.31
C ALA A 447 23.27 -35.22 1.03
N THR A 448 22.26 -35.26 1.92
CA THR A 448 21.84 -36.47 2.59
C THR A 448 21.37 -37.40 1.48
N SER A 449 22.21 -38.38 1.15
CA SER A 449 21.88 -39.35 0.13
C SER A 449 20.57 -40.01 0.53
N SER A 450 19.67 -40.19 -0.42
CA SER A 450 18.37 -40.85 -0.26
C SER A 450 18.45 -42.22 0.43
N LYS A 451 19.65 -42.80 0.58
CA LYS A 451 19.92 -44.05 1.28
C LYS A 451 19.89 -43.96 2.81
N GLU A 452 20.17 -42.80 3.43
CA GLU A 452 20.14 -42.70 4.90
C GLU A 452 18.70 -42.60 5.45
N ARG A 453 17.81 -41.91 4.74
CA ARG A 453 16.38 -41.86 5.12
C ARG A 453 15.68 -43.22 5.04
N ALA A 454 16.16 -44.14 4.20
CA ALA A 454 15.63 -45.50 4.12
C ALA A 454 16.08 -46.40 5.29
N ARG A 455 17.15 -46.03 6.00
CA ARG A 455 17.72 -46.86 7.08
C ARG A 455 17.11 -46.55 8.46
N GLU A 456 16.66 -45.32 8.68
CA GLU A 456 15.96 -44.94 9.92
C GLU A 456 14.51 -45.43 9.99
N ALA A 457 13.88 -45.72 8.85
CA ALA A 457 12.49 -46.21 8.80
C ALA A 457 12.31 -47.70 9.17
N LEU A 458 13.39 -48.44 9.46
CA LEU A 458 13.36 -49.91 9.64
C LEU A 458 13.77 -50.41 11.03
N LEU A 459 13.94 -49.54 12.03
CA LEU A 459 14.28 -49.98 13.40
C LEU A 459 13.05 -49.91 14.33
N PRO A 460 12.66 -51.03 14.98
CA PRO A 460 11.53 -51.06 15.90
C PRO A 460 11.88 -50.37 17.23
N HIS A 461 10.91 -49.60 17.74
CA HIS A 461 10.98 -48.89 19.02
C HIS A 461 11.38 -49.81 20.18
N ARG A 462 12.54 -49.54 20.79
CA ARG A 462 12.88 -50.02 22.15
C ARG A 462 12.25 -49.10 23.21
N PRO A 463 11.80 -49.65 24.36
CA PRO A 463 11.35 -48.84 25.48
C PRO A 463 12.54 -48.07 26.04
N THR A 464 12.38 -46.77 26.24
CA THR A 464 13.40 -45.89 26.82
C THR A 464 13.44 -46.08 28.34
N ASP A 465 14.59 -46.55 28.83
CA ASP A 465 14.95 -46.55 30.24
C ASP A 465 14.93 -45.13 30.82
N ALA A 466 14.48 -45.04 32.07
CA ALA A 466 14.34 -43.81 32.84
C ALA A 466 15.65 -42.98 32.89
N PRO A 467 15.59 -41.64 32.78
CA PRO A 467 16.77 -40.80 32.72
C PRO A 467 17.57 -40.87 34.03
N SER A 468 18.85 -41.19 33.86
CA SER A 468 19.87 -41.29 34.91
C SER A 468 19.80 -40.15 35.94
N GLY A 469 19.95 -40.50 37.22
CA GLY A 469 19.90 -39.57 38.37
C GLY A 469 20.90 -38.40 38.31
N HIS A 470 21.79 -38.38 37.33
CA HIS A 470 22.76 -37.31 37.12
C HIS A 470 22.13 -36.03 36.55
N PHE A 471 21.10 -36.15 35.70
CA PHE A 471 20.41 -34.99 35.10
C PHE A 471 19.50 -34.29 36.12
N ARG A 472 18.78 -35.08 36.95
CA ARG A 472 17.94 -34.54 38.04
C ARG A 472 18.73 -33.73 39.06
N ARG A 473 19.95 -34.15 39.41
CA ARG A 473 20.82 -33.38 40.32
C ARG A 473 21.25 -32.05 39.72
N LYS A 474 21.69 -32.03 38.45
CA LYS A 474 22.10 -30.80 37.76
C LYS A 474 20.98 -29.77 37.68
N VAL A 475 19.75 -30.21 37.42
CA VAL A 475 18.57 -29.31 37.38
C VAL A 475 18.21 -28.81 38.78
N GLN A 476 18.27 -29.65 39.82
CA GLN A 476 18.02 -29.21 41.20
C GLN A 476 19.07 -28.22 41.71
N ASP A 477 20.33 -28.39 41.34
CA ASP A 477 21.40 -27.46 41.73
C ASP A 477 21.25 -26.11 41.03
N GLN A 478 20.89 -26.09 39.74
CA GLN A 478 20.57 -24.85 39.01
C GLN A 478 19.36 -24.10 39.57
N VAL A 479 18.32 -24.82 40.01
CA VAL A 479 17.14 -24.20 40.65
C VAL A 479 17.49 -23.59 42.01
N LYS A 480 18.34 -24.26 42.82
CA LYS A 480 18.82 -23.71 44.10
C LYS A 480 19.67 -22.46 43.91
N GLU A 481 20.49 -22.41 42.85
CA GLU A 481 21.32 -21.26 42.53
C GLU A 481 20.48 -20.05 42.09
N LEU A 482 19.46 -20.27 41.26
CA LEU A 482 18.49 -19.24 40.88
C LEU A 482 17.70 -18.70 42.08
N GLN A 483 17.32 -19.57 43.03
CA GLN A 483 16.65 -19.14 44.26
C GLN A 483 17.57 -18.29 45.16
N ARG A 484 18.86 -18.63 45.25
CA ARG A 484 19.86 -17.82 45.99
C ARG A 484 20.08 -16.46 45.35
N LEU A 485 20.17 -16.38 44.02
CA LEU A 485 20.32 -15.12 43.29
C LEU A 485 19.10 -14.21 43.45
N ARG A 486 17.90 -14.79 43.55
CA ARG A 486 16.65 -14.06 43.77
C ARG A 486 16.47 -13.52 45.19
N LEU A 487 17.14 -14.12 46.18
CA LEU A 487 17.18 -13.64 47.58
C LEU A 487 18.26 -12.58 47.82
N ARG A 488 19.27 -12.51 46.95
CA ARG A 488 20.33 -11.48 47.00
C ARG A 488 19.96 -10.19 46.26
N ARG A 489 18.95 -10.26 45.40
CA ARG A 489 18.42 -9.15 44.60
C ARG A 489 17.17 -8.63 45.26
#